data_AF-A0A6C0L9M5-F1
#
_entry.id   AF-A0A6C0L9M5-F1
#
_cell.length_a   1.000
_cell.length_b   1.000
_cell.length_c   1.000
_cell.angle_alpha   90.00
_cell.angle_beta   90.00
_cell.angle_gamma   90.00
#
_symmetry.space_group_name_H-M   'P 1'
#
loop_
_entity.id
_entity.type
_entity.pdbx_description
1 polymer ?
#
loop_
_entity_poly.entity_id
_entity_poly.type
_entity_poly.pdbx_seq_one_letter_code
_entity_poly.pdbx_strand_id
1 'polypeptide(L)'
;MTICQNHYIPDMEFSGLFDITHGRIIYIKYFLFIKFDNYIYIDIKGVGDIIMSFEEFNKNKFLKIYYELSLLLIENKNMIIEKISNREYNHFDFVYTEKRDWYIDCAYFIENFITNSKEIQKDRYCCYYNINPNNLRNMEVSTETQIDKFTKTFLGYERAYYFQIKIINYTNLIIDYNANLMEKELGELSTFFEDKKNVLNLVALNDKKGVNGDVIRVIYNFLISAEEKRKYSDIIDKIEDYKNIFEINTKILEA
;
A
#
# COMPACT_ATOMS: atom_id res chain seq x y z
N MET A 1 -12.38 -5.99 18.04
CA MET A 1 -12.45 -5.32 16.73
C MET A 1 -11.91 -3.93 16.95
N THR A 2 -10.73 -3.63 16.40
CA THR A 2 -10.19 -2.27 16.40
C THR A 2 -11.02 -1.47 15.40
N ILE A 3 -11.58 -0.34 15.83
CA ILE A 3 -12.28 0.56 14.92
C ILE A 3 -11.22 1.51 14.37
N CYS A 4 -11.12 1.60 13.04
CA CYS A 4 -10.23 2.52 12.36
C CYS A 4 -11.07 3.41 11.43
N GLN A 5 -10.63 4.65 11.24
CA GLN A 5 -11.23 5.59 10.30
C GLN A 5 -10.16 6.07 9.32
N ASN A 6 -10.48 5.99 8.03
CA ASN A 6 -9.62 6.48 6.97
C ASN A 6 -9.89 7.97 6.74
N HIS A 7 -8.83 8.75 6.63
CA HIS A 7 -8.87 10.19 6.37
C HIS A 7 -8.12 10.48 5.08
N TYR A 8 -8.85 11.01 4.08
CA TYR A 8 -8.26 11.45 2.82
C TYR A 8 -7.96 12.95 2.87
N ILE A 9 -6.68 13.30 2.68
CA ILE A 9 -6.18 14.67 2.80
C ILE A 9 -5.38 14.99 1.52
N PRO A 10 -6.03 15.54 0.49
CA PRO A 10 -5.47 15.63 -0.87
C PRO A 10 -4.27 16.57 -1.00
N ASP A 11 -4.12 17.53 -0.08
CA ASP A 11 -3.04 18.51 -0.07
C ASP A 11 -1.82 18.06 0.76
N MET A 12 -1.88 16.87 1.37
CA MET A 12 -0.79 16.28 2.12
C MET A 12 -0.36 14.95 1.51
N GLU A 13 0.94 14.66 1.61
CA GLU A 13 1.53 13.39 1.20
C GLU A 13 2.19 12.73 2.39
N PHE A 14 1.64 11.59 2.79
CA PHE A 14 2.12 10.74 3.87
C PHE A 14 2.93 9.59 3.28
N SER A 15 4.08 9.31 3.88
CA SER A 15 4.86 8.13 3.54
C SER A 15 5.79 7.74 4.68
N GLY A 16 6.33 6.52 4.62
CA GLY A 16 7.30 6.08 5.60
C GLY A 16 8.08 4.85 5.15
N LEU A 17 9.29 4.72 5.70
CA LEU A 17 10.18 3.61 5.44
C LEU A 17 10.53 2.93 6.76
N PHE A 18 10.32 1.62 6.76
CA PHE A 18 10.37 0.78 7.93
C PHE A 18 11.26 -0.40 7.63
N ASP A 19 12.33 -0.56 8.40
CA ASP A 19 13.21 -1.71 8.31
C ASP A 19 13.31 -2.37 9.67
N ILE A 20 12.81 -3.61 9.73
CA ILE A 20 12.76 -4.42 10.92
C ILE A 20 13.72 -5.60 10.73
N THR A 21 14.79 -5.58 11.50
CA THR A 21 15.79 -6.64 11.50
C THR A 21 15.60 -7.54 12.72
N HIS A 22 15.26 -8.80 12.47
CA HIS A 22 15.14 -9.85 13.48
C HIS A 22 16.46 -10.61 13.60
N GLY A 23 17.01 -10.64 14.80
CA GLY A 23 18.12 -11.51 15.18
C GLY A 23 17.97 -11.95 16.63
N ARG A 24 19.08 -12.04 17.36
CA ARG A 24 19.05 -12.17 18.83
C ARG A 24 18.46 -10.94 19.51
N ILE A 25 18.53 -9.79 18.83
CA ILE A 25 17.95 -8.50 19.21
C ILE A 25 17.17 -8.02 17.99
N ILE A 26 16.02 -7.38 18.21
CA ILE A 26 15.24 -6.73 17.15
C ILE A 26 15.75 -5.31 16.99
N TYR A 27 16.16 -4.96 15.77
CA TYR A 27 16.51 -3.59 15.39
C TYR A 27 15.41 -3.02 14.51
N ILE A 28 15.04 -1.76 14.76
CA ILE A 28 13.99 -1.08 13.99
C ILE A 28 14.54 0.25 13.53
N LYS A 29 14.57 0.44 12.21
CA LYS A 29 14.74 1.74 11.57
C LYS A 29 13.41 2.22 11.05
N TYR A 30 13.20 3.51 11.21
CA TYR A 30 11.89 4.11 11.10
C TYR A 30 12.06 5.53 10.61
N PHE A 31 11.45 5.81 9.46
CA PHE A 31 11.44 7.10 8.80
C PHE A 31 10.02 7.42 8.42
N LEU A 32 9.51 8.55 8.90
CA LEU A 32 8.23 9.07 8.47
C LEU A 32 8.41 10.40 7.78
N PHE A 33 7.56 10.62 6.79
CA PHE A 33 7.49 11.86 6.05
C PHE A 33 6.02 12.30 5.97
N ILE A 34 5.79 13.60 6.16
CA ILE A 34 4.54 14.27 5.78
C ILE A 34 4.93 15.51 5.00
N LYS A 35 4.71 15.49 3.68
CA LYS A 35 4.85 16.69 2.85
C LYS A 35 3.51 17.42 2.82
N PHE A 36 3.55 18.73 3.03
CA PHE A 36 2.37 19.60 3.01
C PHE A 36 2.80 20.98 2.55
N ASP A 37 2.00 21.64 1.71
CA ASP A 37 2.37 22.91 1.08
C ASP A 37 3.80 22.87 0.49
N ASN A 38 4.66 23.79 0.94
CA ASN A 38 6.08 23.89 0.60
C ASN A 38 7.00 23.36 1.70
N TYR A 39 6.48 22.54 2.61
CA TYR A 39 7.19 22.02 3.78
C TYR A 39 7.15 20.49 3.83
N ILE A 40 8.02 19.95 4.67
CA ILE A 40 8.02 18.54 5.01
C ILE A 40 8.32 18.36 6.49
N TYR A 41 7.47 17.58 7.15
CA TYR A 41 7.73 17.02 8.47
C TYR A 41 8.43 15.68 8.31
N ILE A 42 9.44 15.45 9.14
CA ILE A 42 10.22 14.22 9.15
C ILE A 42 10.33 13.76 10.59
N ASP A 43 10.04 12.48 10.86
CA ASP A 43 10.28 11.84 12.16
C ASP A 43 11.12 10.58 11.96
N ILE A 44 12.28 10.52 12.62
CA ILE A 44 13.21 9.41 12.51
C ILE A 44 13.56 8.89 13.91
N LYS A 45 13.27 7.61 14.15
CA LYS A 45 13.57 6.97 15.44
C LYS A 45 15.07 7.02 15.75
N GLY A 46 15.41 7.61 16.89
CA GLY A 46 16.79 7.77 17.33
C GLY A 46 17.52 9.01 16.79
N VAL A 47 16.85 9.83 15.98
CA VAL A 47 17.35 11.13 15.52
C VAL A 47 16.45 12.26 16.05
N GLY A 48 15.14 12.09 15.97
CA GLY A 48 14.12 13.07 16.38
C GLY A 48 13.23 13.49 15.21
N ASP A 49 12.44 14.53 15.43
CA ASP A 49 11.54 15.12 14.44
C ASP A 49 11.95 16.54 14.02
N ILE A 50 11.54 16.94 12.83
CA ILE A 50 11.82 18.27 12.27
C ILE A 50 10.80 18.70 11.23
N ILE A 51 10.56 20.01 11.12
CA ILE A 51 9.83 20.63 9.99
C ILE A 51 10.78 21.56 9.26
N MET A 52 10.94 21.37 7.96
CA MET A 52 11.76 22.24 7.11
C MET A 52 11.06 22.54 5.78
N SER A 53 11.54 23.54 5.05
CA SER A 53 11.06 23.76 3.68
C SER A 53 11.43 22.57 2.81
N PHE A 54 10.57 22.26 1.84
CA PHE A 54 10.82 21.18 0.90
C PHE A 54 12.04 21.48 0.00
N GLU A 55 12.33 22.76 -0.23
CA GLU A 55 13.57 23.19 -0.90
C GLU A 55 14.82 22.80 -0.08
N GLU A 56 14.82 23.07 1.23
CA GLU A 56 15.94 22.71 2.10
C GLU A 56 16.10 21.19 2.20
N PHE A 57 14.99 20.47 2.35
CA PHE A 57 14.97 19.01 2.33
C PHE A 57 15.63 18.43 1.07
N ASN A 58 15.35 19.01 -0.10
CA ASN A 58 15.91 18.54 -1.38
C ASN A 58 17.43 18.67 -1.48
N LYS A 59 18.07 19.49 -0.63
CA LYS A 59 19.54 19.57 -0.56
C LYS A 59 20.15 18.32 0.09
N ASN A 60 19.39 17.63 0.95
CA ASN A 60 19.83 16.39 1.59
C ASN A 60 19.50 15.16 0.73
N LYS A 61 20.46 14.75 -0.11
CA LYS A 61 20.30 13.61 -1.03
C LYS A 61 19.96 12.29 -0.33
N PHE A 62 20.46 12.07 0.88
CA PHE A 62 20.26 10.81 1.60
C PHE A 62 18.82 10.69 2.13
N LEU A 63 18.29 11.76 2.75
CA LEU A 63 16.89 11.80 3.18
C LEU A 63 15.93 11.72 2.00
N LYS A 64 16.26 12.42 0.91
CA LYS A 64 15.49 12.41 -0.33
C LYS A 64 15.31 10.99 -0.88
N ILE A 65 16.37 10.18 -0.87
CA ILE A 65 16.30 8.78 -1.31
C ILE A 65 15.33 7.98 -0.42
N TYR A 66 15.41 8.11 0.91
CA TYR A 66 14.48 7.39 1.79
C TYR A 66 13.03 7.79 1.58
N TYR A 67 12.77 9.07 1.38
CA TYR A 67 11.44 9.58 1.05
C TYR A 67 10.94 9.01 -0.29
N GLU A 68 11.76 9.04 -1.34
CA GLU A 68 11.39 8.47 -2.64
C GLU A 68 11.11 6.96 -2.56
N LEU A 69 11.94 6.20 -1.83
CA LEU A 69 11.70 4.77 -1.60
C LEU A 69 10.42 4.53 -0.79
N SER A 70 10.14 5.36 0.22
CA SER A 70 8.94 5.24 1.04
C SER A 70 7.64 5.42 0.25
N LEU A 71 7.66 6.24 -0.81
CA LEU A 71 6.51 6.44 -1.68
C LEU A 71 6.18 5.22 -2.55
N LEU A 72 7.17 4.36 -2.80
CA LEU A 72 6.98 3.10 -3.53
C LEU A 72 6.44 1.96 -2.64
N LEU A 73 6.27 2.22 -1.34
CA LEU A 73 5.79 1.26 -0.35
C LEU A 73 4.38 1.63 0.16
N ILE A 74 3.80 2.72 -0.33
CA ILE A 74 2.47 3.17 0.07
C ILE A 74 1.51 3.13 -1.11
N GLU A 75 0.32 2.60 -0.86
CA GLU A 75 -0.73 2.46 -1.88
C GLU A 75 -1.44 3.80 -2.13
N ASN A 76 -1.77 4.52 -1.05
CA ASN A 76 -2.39 5.84 -1.14
C ASN A 76 -1.69 6.85 -0.24
N LYS A 77 -0.81 7.64 -0.85
CA LYS A 77 -0.03 8.68 -0.18
C LYS A 77 -0.86 9.85 0.37
N ASN A 78 -2.11 10.02 -0.03
CA ASN A 78 -2.99 11.08 0.48
C ASN A 78 -3.93 10.57 1.58
N MET A 79 -3.70 9.36 2.09
CA MET A 79 -4.53 8.73 3.10
C MET A 79 -3.75 8.48 4.39
N ILE A 80 -4.39 8.74 5.52
CA ILE A 80 -3.92 8.37 6.85
C ILE A 80 -5.04 7.68 7.61
N ILE A 81 -4.68 6.81 8.55
CA ILE A 81 -5.63 6.01 9.32
C ILE A 81 -5.58 6.44 10.78
N GLU A 82 -6.75 6.75 11.32
CA GLU A 82 -6.97 7.02 12.73
C GLU A 82 -7.48 5.76 13.42
N LYS A 83 -6.80 5.35 14.49
CA LYS A 83 -7.18 4.24 15.34
C LYS A 83 -8.12 4.73 16.44
N ILE A 84 -9.41 4.46 16.26
CA ILE A 84 -10.48 4.77 17.21
C ILE A 84 -10.59 3.60 18.21
N SER A 85 -9.64 3.47 19.14
CA SER A 85 -9.71 2.45 20.18
C SER A 85 -9.86 3.04 21.58
N ASN A 86 -10.90 2.58 22.29
CA ASN A 86 -11.14 2.78 23.73
C ASN A 86 -10.49 1.69 24.60
N ARG A 87 -9.79 0.70 24.03
CA ARG A 87 -9.11 -0.34 24.81
C ARG A 87 -7.71 0.12 25.17
N GLU A 88 -7.47 0.26 26.47
CA GLU A 88 -6.13 0.30 27.05
C GLU A 88 -5.41 -0.99 26.66
N TYR A 89 -4.34 -0.83 25.88
CA TYR A 89 -3.30 -1.79 25.54
C TYR A 89 -3.74 -3.20 25.10
N ASN A 90 -3.23 -3.62 23.94
CA ASN A 90 -2.54 -4.91 23.89
C ASN A 90 -1.66 -5.01 22.65
N HIS A 91 -0.38 -5.24 22.94
CA HIS A 91 0.69 -5.73 22.07
C HIS A 91 1.44 -4.71 21.20
N PHE A 92 2.57 -4.30 21.78
CA PHE A 92 3.83 -3.98 21.12
C PHE A 92 3.75 -3.09 19.88
N ASP A 93 3.49 -1.82 20.13
CA ASP A 93 4.06 -0.80 19.27
C ASP A 93 5.55 -0.70 19.62
N PHE A 94 6.40 -1.50 18.96
CA PHE A 94 7.84 -1.60 19.28
C PHE A 94 8.60 -0.26 19.05
N VAL A 95 7.90 0.77 18.57
CA VAL A 95 8.44 2.09 18.26
C VAL A 95 8.19 3.10 19.38
N TYR A 96 6.98 3.15 19.94
CA TYR A 96 6.57 4.16 20.92
C TYR A 96 5.98 3.53 22.19
N THR A 97 6.35 4.08 23.36
CA THR A 97 5.82 3.65 24.66
C THR A 97 4.44 4.23 24.97
N GLU A 98 4.11 5.34 24.32
CA GLU A 98 2.87 6.10 24.49
C GLU A 98 1.82 5.72 23.45
N LYS A 99 0.55 6.04 23.73
CA LYS A 99 -0.54 5.83 22.79
C LYS A 99 -0.32 6.65 21.52
N ARG A 100 -0.52 6.02 20.36
CA ARG A 100 -0.55 6.67 19.05
C ARG A 100 -1.84 6.33 18.34
N ASP A 101 -2.47 7.34 17.76
CA ASP A 101 -3.77 7.21 17.11
C ASP A 101 -3.64 7.28 15.58
N TRP A 102 -2.57 7.86 15.02
CA TRP A 102 -2.46 8.12 13.58
C TRP A 102 -1.37 7.27 12.95
N TYR A 103 -1.67 6.56 11.86
CA TYR A 103 -0.68 5.75 11.14
C TYR A 103 -0.99 5.66 9.64
N ILE A 104 0.03 5.33 8.84
CA ILE A 104 -0.13 5.02 7.41
C ILE A 104 -0.20 3.51 7.18
N ASP A 105 -0.95 3.11 6.16
CA ASP A 105 -0.90 1.74 5.64
C ASP A 105 0.26 1.61 4.67
N CYS A 106 1.36 1.04 5.16
CA CYS A 106 2.64 1.01 4.45
C CYS A 106 3.26 -0.38 4.47
N ALA A 107 3.86 -0.79 3.36
CA ALA A 107 4.70 -1.98 3.31
C ALA A 107 6.06 -1.70 3.95
N TYR A 108 6.70 -2.72 4.52
CA TYR A 108 7.93 -2.57 5.30
C TYR A 108 8.93 -3.69 5.01
N PHE A 109 10.21 -3.37 5.15
CA PHE A 109 11.30 -4.33 5.01
C PHE A 109 11.40 -5.19 6.27
N ILE A 110 11.50 -6.50 6.07
CA ILE A 110 11.90 -7.44 7.11
C ILE A 110 13.19 -8.12 6.69
N GLU A 111 14.19 -8.06 7.57
CA GLU A 111 15.36 -8.91 7.51
C GLU A 111 15.33 -9.87 8.69
N ASN A 112 15.62 -11.16 8.46
CA ASN A 112 15.77 -12.15 9.51
C ASN A 112 17.13 -12.82 9.39
N PHE A 113 18.02 -12.52 10.34
CA PHE A 113 19.38 -13.06 10.39
C PHE A 113 19.42 -14.55 10.75
N ILE A 114 18.40 -15.08 11.41
CA ILE A 114 18.33 -16.51 11.77
C ILE A 114 18.05 -17.35 10.54
N THR A 115 17.12 -16.90 9.69
CA THR A 115 16.74 -17.59 8.45
C THR A 115 17.49 -17.09 7.22
N ASN A 116 18.31 -16.04 7.37
CA ASN A 116 19.00 -15.35 6.29
C ASN A 116 18.05 -14.92 5.15
N SER A 117 16.89 -14.37 5.51
CA SER A 117 15.88 -13.92 4.55
C SER A 117 15.69 -12.40 4.62
N LYS A 118 15.38 -11.80 3.47
CA LYS A 118 14.94 -10.41 3.36
C LYS A 118 13.74 -10.34 2.44
N GLU A 119 12.72 -9.62 2.85
CA GLU A 119 11.48 -9.48 2.09
C GLU A 119 10.77 -8.17 2.47
N ILE A 120 9.75 -7.83 1.69
CA ILE A 120 8.81 -6.77 2.01
C ILE A 120 7.48 -7.42 2.41
N GLN A 121 6.90 -6.97 3.51
CA GLN A 121 5.59 -7.42 3.98
C GLN A 121 4.65 -6.23 4.19
N LYS A 122 3.34 -6.52 4.22
CA LYS A 122 2.26 -5.57 4.55
C LYS A 122 1.43 -6.12 5.73
N ASP A 123 0.63 -5.27 6.35
CA ASP A 123 -0.46 -5.59 7.29
C ASP A 123 -0.09 -6.08 8.70
N ARG A 124 1.19 -6.38 9.02
CA ARG A 124 1.56 -6.83 10.37
C ARG A 124 1.84 -5.71 11.35
N TYR A 125 2.37 -4.59 10.87
CA TYR A 125 2.79 -3.46 11.70
C TYR A 125 2.08 -2.18 11.25
N CYS A 126 1.75 -1.33 12.21
CA CYS A 126 1.16 -0.02 11.94
C CYS A 126 2.24 1.05 12.02
N CYS A 127 2.28 1.92 11.01
CA CYS A 127 3.30 2.95 10.81
C CYS A 127 2.92 4.27 11.52
N TYR A 128 3.05 4.36 12.86
CA TYR A 128 2.44 5.44 13.67
C TYR A 128 3.18 6.78 13.69
N TYR A 129 2.49 7.87 13.38
CA TYR A 129 3.00 9.22 13.62
C TYR A 129 3.02 9.60 15.09
N ASN A 130 4.07 10.29 15.52
CA ASN A 130 4.17 10.90 16.84
C ASN A 130 3.23 12.11 17.03
N ILE A 131 2.65 12.62 15.95
CA ILE A 131 1.83 13.83 15.93
C ILE A 131 0.44 13.55 15.37
N ASN A 132 -0.52 14.43 15.70
CA ASN A 132 -1.75 14.54 14.92
C ASN A 132 -1.45 15.34 13.64
N PRO A 133 -1.63 14.75 12.45
CA PRO A 133 -1.38 15.44 11.17
C PRO A 133 -2.10 16.78 11.02
N ASN A 134 -3.29 16.92 11.62
CA ASN A 134 -4.07 18.16 11.56
C ASN A 134 -3.38 19.34 12.26
N ASN A 135 -2.43 19.07 13.17
CA ASN A 135 -1.69 20.11 13.88
C ASN A 135 -0.52 20.67 13.07
N LEU A 136 -0.06 19.97 12.02
CA LEU A 136 1.16 20.34 11.27
C LEU A 136 1.14 21.74 10.70
N ARG A 137 -0.01 22.18 10.17
CA ARG A 137 -0.13 23.51 9.53
C ARG A 137 0.12 24.67 10.50
N ASN A 138 0.02 24.43 11.81
CA ASN A 138 0.23 25.42 12.85
C ASN A 138 1.59 25.29 13.55
N MET A 139 2.42 24.31 13.17
CA MET A 139 3.72 24.09 13.79
C MET A 139 4.77 25.02 13.21
N GLU A 140 5.68 25.50 14.06
CA GLU A 140 6.78 26.36 13.64
C GLU A 140 7.79 25.58 12.79
N VAL A 141 8.22 26.21 11.70
CA VAL A 141 9.32 25.70 10.87
C VAL A 141 10.61 25.81 11.66
N SER A 142 11.45 24.78 11.57
CA SER A 142 12.71 24.74 12.30
C SER A 142 13.72 25.76 11.76
N THR A 143 14.50 26.32 12.68
CA THR A 143 15.62 27.23 12.36
C THR A 143 16.74 26.49 11.63
N GLU A 144 17.59 27.23 10.90
CA GLU A 144 18.76 26.65 10.21
C GLU A 144 19.67 25.84 11.15
N THR A 145 19.84 26.30 12.40
CA THR A 145 20.66 25.60 13.40
C THR A 145 20.03 24.26 13.81
N GLN A 146 18.70 24.18 13.92
CA GLN A 146 17.99 22.93 14.20
C GLN A 146 18.09 21.97 13.01
N ILE A 147 17.96 22.47 11.78
CA ILE A 147 18.09 21.69 10.54
C ILE A 147 19.50 21.11 10.39
N ASP A 148 20.54 21.91 10.64
CA ASP A 148 21.94 21.45 10.61
C ASP A 148 22.20 20.37 11.68
N LYS A 149 21.72 20.59 12.91
CA LYS A 149 21.85 19.61 14.00
C LYS A 149 21.15 18.29 13.67
N PHE A 150 19.94 18.35 13.16
CA PHE A 150 19.17 17.18 12.72
C PHE A 150 19.93 16.42 11.63
N THR A 151 20.39 17.13 10.61
CA THR A 151 21.10 16.55 9.46
C THR A 151 22.40 15.85 9.88
N LYS A 152 23.22 16.48 10.73
CA LYS A 152 24.44 15.87 11.27
C LYS A 152 24.15 14.62 12.08
N THR A 153 23.09 14.65 12.91
CA THR A 153 22.66 13.52 13.72
C THR A 153 22.22 12.35 12.84
N PHE A 154 21.40 12.63 11.81
CA PHE A 154 20.96 11.64 10.83
C PHE A 154 22.14 11.01 10.05
N LEU A 155 23.11 11.80 9.59
CA LEU A 155 24.27 11.28 8.88
C LEU A 155 25.15 10.38 9.77
N GLY A 156 25.28 10.74 11.06
CA GLY A 156 25.94 9.89 12.06
C GLY A 156 25.18 8.59 12.30
N TYR A 157 23.85 8.65 12.34
CA TYR A 157 22.96 7.50 12.51
C TYR A 157 23.04 6.49 11.35
N GLU A 158 23.02 6.97 10.10
CA GLU A 158 23.05 6.08 8.94
C GLU A 158 24.42 5.47 8.63
N ARG A 159 25.50 6.03 9.22
CA ARG A 159 26.88 5.59 8.97
C ARG A 159 27.16 5.48 7.47
N ALA A 160 27.38 6.63 6.82
CA ALA A 160 27.47 6.83 5.37
C ALA A 160 28.15 5.70 4.56
N TYR A 161 29.17 5.03 5.10
CA TYR A 161 29.85 3.89 4.48
C TYR A 161 28.91 2.73 4.07
N TYR A 162 27.87 2.44 4.85
CA TYR A 162 26.94 1.34 4.57
C TYR A 162 25.70 1.77 3.77
N PHE A 163 25.55 3.08 3.54
CA PHE A 163 24.35 3.64 2.93
C PHE A 163 24.13 3.10 1.51
N GLN A 164 25.15 3.12 0.66
CA GLN A 164 25.01 2.73 -0.76
C GLN A 164 24.56 1.28 -0.92
N ILE A 165 25.21 0.34 -0.22
CA ILE A 165 24.85 -1.09 -0.27
C ILE A 165 23.40 -1.29 0.23
N LYS A 166 23.03 -0.58 1.30
CA LYS A 166 21.68 -0.66 1.85
C LYS A 166 20.63 -0.16 0.86
N ILE A 167 20.86 1.00 0.23
CA ILE A 167 19.93 1.55 -0.76
C ILE A 167 19.79 0.61 -1.95
N ILE A 168 20.90 0.03 -2.46
CA ILE A 168 20.83 -0.97 -3.54
C ILE A 168 19.94 -2.15 -3.13
N ASN A 169 20.12 -2.67 -1.92
CA ASN A 169 19.31 -3.78 -1.42
C ASN A 169 17.82 -3.40 -1.31
N TYR A 170 17.52 -2.22 -0.77
CA TYR A 170 16.14 -1.73 -0.67
C TYR A 170 15.50 -1.55 -2.05
N THR A 171 16.23 -0.95 -2.98
CA THR A 171 15.75 -0.76 -4.36
C THR A 171 15.42 -2.10 -5.01
N ASN A 172 16.30 -3.10 -4.92
CA ASN A 172 16.04 -4.42 -5.48
C ASN A 172 14.80 -5.08 -4.87
N LEU A 173 14.68 -5.04 -3.53
CA LEU A 173 13.51 -5.60 -2.84
C LEU A 173 12.21 -4.88 -3.25
N ILE A 174 12.23 -3.55 -3.39
CA ILE A 174 11.07 -2.77 -3.85
C ILE A 174 10.70 -3.12 -5.30
N ILE A 175 11.69 -3.31 -6.17
CA ILE A 175 11.46 -3.72 -7.55
C ILE A 175 10.78 -5.08 -7.58
N ASP A 176 11.32 -6.07 -6.86
CA ASP A 176 10.76 -7.43 -6.81
C ASP A 176 9.34 -7.42 -6.22
N TYR A 177 9.12 -6.65 -5.15
CA TYR A 177 7.81 -6.50 -4.52
C TYR A 177 6.77 -5.91 -5.47
N ASN A 178 7.09 -4.80 -6.13
CA ASN A 178 6.18 -4.16 -7.08
C ASN A 178 5.97 -5.01 -8.34
N ALA A 179 6.99 -5.73 -8.81
CA ALA A 179 6.85 -6.69 -9.92
C ALA A 179 5.84 -7.80 -9.55
N ASN A 180 5.94 -8.37 -8.35
CA ASN A 180 5.01 -9.40 -7.88
C ASN A 180 3.57 -8.87 -7.74
N LEU A 181 3.39 -7.62 -7.30
CA LEU A 181 2.07 -6.97 -7.25
C LEU A 181 1.48 -6.83 -8.66
N MET A 182 2.27 -6.31 -9.60
CA MET A 182 1.83 -6.18 -11.00
C MET A 182 1.51 -7.54 -11.63
N GLU A 183 2.32 -8.57 -11.39
CA GLU A 183 2.04 -9.93 -11.90
C GLU A 183 0.73 -10.49 -11.35
N LYS A 184 0.44 -10.25 -10.06
CA LYS A 184 -0.83 -10.66 -9.44
C LYS A 184 -2.02 -9.93 -10.07
N GLU A 185 -1.94 -8.61 -10.20
CA GLU A 185 -2.99 -7.79 -10.83
C GLU A 185 -3.22 -8.20 -12.29
N LEU A 186 -2.15 -8.48 -13.04
CA LEU A 186 -2.25 -8.98 -14.42
C LEU A 186 -2.92 -10.36 -14.49
N GLY A 187 -2.64 -11.25 -13.54
CA GLY A 187 -3.29 -12.55 -13.43
C GLY A 187 -4.80 -12.43 -13.16
N GLU A 188 -5.18 -11.53 -12.24
CA GLU A 188 -6.58 -11.22 -11.93
C GLU A 188 -7.30 -10.62 -13.14
N LEU A 189 -6.70 -9.65 -13.83
CA LEU A 189 -7.24 -9.07 -15.06
C LEU A 189 -7.37 -10.10 -16.19
N SER A 190 -6.38 -10.98 -16.36
CA SER A 190 -6.41 -12.03 -17.36
C SER A 190 -7.59 -12.99 -17.11
N THR A 191 -7.79 -13.40 -15.86
CA THR A 191 -8.92 -14.24 -15.44
C THR A 191 -10.25 -13.53 -15.70
N PHE A 192 -10.34 -12.25 -15.34
CA PHE A 192 -11.51 -11.42 -15.60
C PHE A 192 -11.88 -11.35 -17.09
N PHE A 193 -10.90 -11.10 -17.97
CA PHE A 193 -11.15 -11.02 -19.41
C PHE A 193 -11.51 -12.36 -20.03
N GLU A 194 -10.89 -13.45 -19.58
CA GLU A 194 -11.24 -14.79 -20.08
C GLU A 194 -12.65 -15.20 -19.63
N ASP A 195 -13.05 -14.90 -18.39
CA ASP A 195 -14.42 -15.10 -17.91
C ASP A 195 -15.43 -14.30 -18.74
N LYS A 196 -15.18 -13.01 -18.96
CA LYS A 196 -16.02 -12.15 -19.81
C LYS A 196 -16.14 -12.72 -21.24
N LYS A 197 -15.04 -13.18 -21.84
CA LYS A 197 -15.04 -13.83 -23.15
C LYS A 197 -15.81 -15.15 -23.15
N ASN A 198 -15.68 -15.95 -22.11
CA ASN A 198 -16.42 -17.20 -21.95
C ASN A 198 -17.93 -16.94 -21.86
N VAL A 199 -18.37 -15.92 -21.13
CA VAL A 199 -19.79 -15.54 -21.06
C VAL A 199 -20.31 -15.08 -22.43
N LEU A 200 -19.57 -14.24 -23.16
CA LEU A 200 -19.95 -13.84 -24.52
C LEU A 200 -20.09 -15.04 -25.47
N ASN A 201 -19.16 -16.00 -25.39
CA ASN A 201 -19.21 -17.23 -26.18
C ASN A 201 -20.44 -18.08 -25.82
N LEU A 202 -20.79 -18.17 -24.53
CA LEU A 202 -21.97 -18.89 -24.07
C LEU A 202 -23.27 -18.27 -24.60
N VAL A 203 -23.37 -16.94 -24.61
CA VAL A 203 -24.51 -16.23 -25.22
C VAL A 203 -24.61 -16.53 -26.72
N ALA A 204 -23.49 -16.56 -27.43
CA ALA A 204 -23.48 -16.90 -28.86
C ALA A 204 -23.90 -18.36 -29.15
N LEU A 205 -23.77 -19.26 -28.17
CA LEU A 205 -24.21 -20.66 -28.30
C LEU A 205 -25.71 -20.85 -28.11
N ASN A 206 -26.41 -19.88 -27.50
CA ASN A 206 -27.86 -19.98 -27.23
C ASN A 206 -28.69 -20.17 -28.50
N ASP A 207 -28.24 -19.63 -29.64
CA ASP A 207 -28.92 -19.77 -30.93
C ASP A 207 -28.63 -21.10 -31.64
N LYS A 208 -27.78 -21.96 -31.07
CA LYS A 208 -27.38 -23.23 -31.70
C LYS A 208 -28.39 -24.32 -31.40
N LYS A 209 -28.84 -25.00 -32.46
CA LYS A 209 -29.76 -26.13 -32.37
C LYS A 209 -29.22 -27.21 -31.41
N GLY A 210 -30.03 -27.56 -30.41
CA GLY A 210 -29.69 -28.59 -29.42
C GLY A 210 -28.97 -28.06 -28.17
N VAL A 211 -28.71 -26.76 -28.09
CA VAL A 211 -28.24 -26.08 -26.88
C VAL A 211 -29.44 -25.38 -26.25
N ASN A 212 -29.67 -25.60 -24.95
CA ASN A 212 -30.66 -24.90 -24.15
C ASN A 212 -29.98 -24.27 -22.92
N GLY A 213 -30.73 -23.48 -22.16
CA GLY A 213 -30.25 -22.75 -20.99
C GLY A 213 -29.64 -23.65 -19.91
N ASP A 214 -30.18 -24.86 -19.73
CA ASP A 214 -29.62 -25.83 -18.78
C ASP A 214 -28.20 -26.27 -19.19
N VAL A 215 -27.99 -26.59 -20.47
CA VAL A 215 -26.66 -26.94 -21.00
C VAL A 215 -25.70 -25.75 -20.83
N ILE A 216 -26.15 -24.54 -21.13
CA ILE A 216 -25.34 -23.32 -20.96
C ILE A 216 -24.95 -23.12 -19.50
N ARG A 217 -25.90 -23.29 -18.56
CA ARG A 217 -25.65 -23.12 -17.12
C ARG A 217 -24.65 -24.16 -16.60
N VAL A 218 -24.69 -25.39 -17.10
CA VAL A 218 -23.68 -26.41 -16.76
C VAL A 218 -22.30 -25.94 -17.24
N ILE A 219 -22.16 -25.52 -18.49
CA ILE A 219 -20.87 -25.07 -19.04
C ILE A 219 -20.37 -23.81 -18.31
N TYR A 220 -21.24 -22.85 -18.03
CA TYR A 220 -20.95 -21.66 -17.22
C TYR A 220 -20.34 -22.00 -15.87
N ASN A 221 -20.92 -22.98 -15.17
CA ASN A 221 -20.44 -23.42 -13.87
C ASN A 221 -19.04 -24.05 -13.92
N PHE A 222 -18.60 -24.54 -15.08
CA PHE A 222 -17.25 -25.07 -15.30
C PHE A 222 -16.25 -24.02 -15.78
N LEU A 223 -16.66 -23.07 -16.61
CA LEU A 223 -15.74 -22.14 -17.29
C LEU A 223 -15.49 -20.84 -16.54
N ILE A 224 -16.42 -20.38 -15.71
CA ILE A 224 -16.33 -19.07 -15.05
C ILE A 224 -15.75 -19.21 -13.65
N SER A 225 -14.89 -18.27 -13.25
CA SER A 225 -14.37 -18.22 -11.88
C SER A 225 -15.47 -18.05 -10.83
N ALA A 226 -15.19 -18.45 -9.60
CA ALA A 226 -16.18 -18.36 -8.51
C ALA A 226 -16.59 -16.91 -8.18
N GLU A 227 -15.70 -15.95 -8.41
CA GLU A 227 -15.93 -14.53 -8.16
C GLU A 227 -16.88 -13.95 -9.21
N GLU A 228 -16.56 -14.13 -10.49
CA GLU A 228 -17.38 -13.62 -11.60
C GLU A 228 -18.71 -14.38 -11.75
N LYS A 229 -18.83 -15.58 -11.19
CA LYS A 229 -20.08 -16.35 -11.19
C LYS A 229 -21.28 -15.58 -10.63
N ARG A 230 -21.06 -14.73 -9.63
CA ARG A 230 -22.12 -13.89 -9.04
C ARG A 230 -22.47 -12.71 -9.93
N LYS A 231 -21.49 -12.21 -10.69
CA LYS A 231 -21.64 -11.04 -11.54
C LYS A 231 -22.50 -11.34 -12.77
N TYR A 232 -22.28 -12.51 -13.38
CA TYR A 232 -22.98 -12.90 -14.60
C TYR A 232 -24.14 -13.87 -14.37
N SER A 233 -24.44 -14.29 -13.13
CA SER A 233 -25.52 -15.23 -12.84
C SER A 233 -26.86 -14.75 -13.38
N ASP A 234 -27.19 -13.48 -13.16
CA ASP A 234 -28.46 -12.90 -13.60
C ASP A 234 -28.59 -12.86 -15.12
N ILE A 235 -27.46 -12.76 -15.84
CA ILE A 235 -27.43 -12.78 -17.30
C ILE A 235 -27.66 -14.21 -17.80
N ILE A 236 -26.93 -15.18 -17.23
CA ILE A 236 -27.01 -16.59 -17.62
C ILE A 236 -28.37 -17.21 -17.24
N ASP A 237 -28.92 -16.85 -16.10
CA ASP A 237 -30.20 -17.39 -15.62
C ASP A 237 -31.38 -16.96 -16.48
N LYS A 238 -31.25 -15.84 -17.19
CA LYS A 238 -32.27 -15.27 -18.09
C LYS A 238 -31.90 -15.44 -19.56
N ILE A 239 -30.90 -16.27 -19.88
CA ILE A 239 -30.32 -16.32 -21.22
C ILE A 239 -31.34 -16.69 -22.31
N GLU A 240 -32.33 -17.53 -21.97
CA GLU A 240 -33.43 -17.93 -22.86
C GLU A 240 -34.50 -16.84 -23.05
N ASP A 241 -34.62 -15.91 -22.09
CA ASP A 241 -35.62 -14.83 -22.13
C ASP A 241 -35.20 -13.67 -23.04
N TYR A 242 -33.89 -13.57 -23.34
CA TYR A 242 -33.38 -12.50 -24.16
C TYR A 242 -33.61 -12.75 -25.65
N LYS A 243 -34.39 -11.85 -26.27
CA LYS A 243 -34.68 -11.89 -27.71
C LYS A 243 -33.63 -11.20 -28.57
N ASN A 244 -32.69 -10.46 -27.96
CA ASN A 244 -31.71 -9.65 -28.65
C ASN A 244 -30.31 -9.85 -28.06
N ILE A 245 -29.47 -10.62 -28.77
CA ILE A 245 -28.08 -10.89 -28.40
C ILE A 245 -27.25 -9.62 -28.25
N PHE A 246 -27.53 -8.56 -29.04
CA PHE A 246 -26.79 -7.31 -28.92
C PHE A 246 -27.00 -6.66 -27.54
N GLU A 247 -28.22 -6.69 -27.01
CA GLU A 247 -28.52 -6.12 -25.69
C GLU A 247 -27.79 -6.87 -24.56
N ILE A 248 -27.69 -8.19 -24.67
CA ILE A 248 -26.97 -9.04 -23.70
C ILE A 248 -25.47 -8.76 -23.75
N ASN A 249 -24.91 -8.71 -24.97
CA ASN A 249 -23.48 -8.44 -25.15
C ASN A 249 -23.08 -7.07 -24.60
N THR A 250 -23.93 -6.05 -24.77
CA THR A 250 -23.71 -4.74 -24.15
C THR A 250 -23.68 -4.84 -22.63
N LYS A 251 -24.66 -5.51 -22.00
CA LYS A 251 -24.67 -5.71 -20.53
C LYS A 251 -23.45 -6.45 -20.03
N ILE A 252 -22.97 -7.46 -20.75
CA ILE A 252 -21.75 -8.18 -20.39
C ILE A 252 -20.54 -7.25 -20.49
N LEU A 253 -20.41 -6.49 -21.58
CA LEU A 253 -19.27 -5.58 -21.79
C LEU A 253 -19.23 -4.44 -20.75
N GLU A 254 -20.39 -3.95 -20.31
CA GLU A 254 -20.53 -2.90 -19.29
C GLU A 254 -20.35 -3.40 -17.85
N ALA A 255 -20.60 -4.69 -17.59
CA ALA A 255 -20.36 -5.32 -16.30
C ALA A 255 -18.85 -5.43 -16.02
#